data_AF-A0A917RAL9-F1
#
_entry.id   AF-A0A917RAL9-F1
#
_cell.length_a   1.000
_cell.length_b   1.000
_cell.length_c   1.000
_cell.angle_alpha   90.00
_cell.angle_beta   90.00
_cell.angle_gamma   90.00
#
_symmetry.space_group_name_H-M   'P 1'
#
loop_
_entity.id
_entity.type
_entity.pdbx_description
1 polymer ?
#
loop_
_entity_poly.entity_id
_entity_poly.type
_entity_poly.pdbx_seq_one_letter_code
_entity_poly.pdbx_strand_id
1 'polypeptide(L)'
;MAEGQQPVTVDPAAMADAATFFGSMATTLINAVKDVDANMEFLQGTWQSAAATAYAGGWEEARTGALEVLESLGDMAELMGVQGMDFQGTDSDLSGDLADHAAAAAPSSLRL
;
A
#
# COMPACT_ATOMS: atom_id res chain seq x y z
N MET A 1 -20.61 -1.78 -33.81
CA MET A 1 -20.78 -2.71 -32.67
C MET A 1 -19.82 -2.23 -31.61
N ALA A 2 -20.29 -1.40 -30.68
CA ALA A 2 -19.48 -0.92 -29.57
C ALA A 2 -19.53 -2.00 -28.50
N GLU A 3 -18.44 -2.74 -28.32
CA GLU A 3 -18.30 -3.60 -27.15
C GLU A 3 -18.42 -2.70 -25.93
N GLY A 4 -19.48 -2.89 -25.15
CA GLY A 4 -19.77 -2.10 -23.97
C GLY A 4 -18.63 -2.27 -23.00
N GLN A 5 -17.84 -1.20 -22.82
CA GLN A 5 -16.87 -1.08 -21.74
C GLN A 5 -17.60 -1.45 -20.45
N GLN A 6 -17.28 -2.62 -19.90
CA GLN A 6 -17.82 -3.01 -18.61
C GLN A 6 -17.41 -1.92 -17.61
N PRO A 7 -18.35 -1.38 -16.81
CA PRO A 7 -18.00 -0.37 -15.83
C PRO A 7 -16.92 -0.94 -14.92
N VAL A 8 -15.78 -0.23 -14.84
CA VAL A 8 -14.71 -0.57 -13.91
C VAL A 8 -15.25 -0.27 -12.52
N THR A 9 -15.56 -1.32 -11.77
CA THR A 9 -16.00 -1.23 -10.37
C THR A 9 -14.78 -1.26 -9.47
N VAL A 10 -14.62 -0.24 -8.64
CA VAL A 10 -13.56 -0.19 -7.62
C VAL A 10 -14.17 -0.56 -6.27
N ASP A 11 -13.48 -1.40 -5.50
CA ASP A 11 -13.82 -1.70 -4.11
C ASP A 11 -12.84 -0.96 -3.19
N PRO A 12 -13.26 0.15 -2.56
CA PRO A 12 -12.38 0.92 -1.69
C PRO A 12 -11.91 0.15 -0.45
N ALA A 13 -12.69 -0.83 0.03
CA ALA A 13 -12.27 -1.66 1.15
C ALA A 13 -11.11 -2.57 0.72
N ALA A 14 -11.19 -3.17 -0.46
CA ALA A 14 -10.10 -3.96 -1.02
C ALA A 14 -8.82 -3.13 -1.25
N MET A 15 -8.94 -1.85 -1.64
CA MET A 15 -7.78 -0.95 -1.77
C MET A 15 -7.14 -0.63 -0.41
N ALA A 16 -7.95 -0.39 0.63
CA ALA A 16 -7.46 -0.15 1.98
C ALA A 16 -6.78 -1.40 2.58
N ASP A 17 -7.33 -2.59 2.34
CA ASP A 17 -6.74 -3.87 2.74
C ASP A 17 -5.39 -4.09 2.05
N ALA A 18 -5.30 -3.80 0.75
CA ALA A 18 -4.06 -3.90 0.00
C ALA A 18 -2.99 -2.91 0.51
N ALA A 19 -3.38 -1.68 0.87
CA ALA A 19 -2.46 -0.68 1.43
C ALA A 19 -1.92 -1.15 2.79
N THR A 20 -2.80 -1.71 3.63
CA THR A 20 -2.41 -2.33 4.91
C THR A 20 -1.46 -3.50 4.70
N PHE A 21 -1.73 -4.35 3.70
CA PHE A 21 -0.89 -5.49 3.36
C PHE A 21 0.53 -5.05 2.99
N PHE A 22 0.71 -4.08 2.10
CA PHE A 22 2.05 -3.58 1.75
C PHE A 22 2.76 -2.92 2.94
N GLY A 23 2.04 -2.17 3.78
CA GLY A 23 2.61 -1.63 5.02
C GLY A 23 3.09 -2.72 5.98
N SER A 24 2.37 -3.84 6.08
CA SER A 24 2.78 -4.99 6.88
C SER A 24 4.04 -5.66 6.32
N MET A 25 4.11 -5.85 5.00
CA MET A 25 5.30 -6.39 4.33
C MET A 25 6.52 -5.51 4.55
N ALA A 26 6.35 -4.18 4.43
CA ALA A 26 7.43 -3.24 4.68
C ALA A 26 7.93 -3.33 6.13
N THR A 27 7.00 -3.43 7.09
CA THR A 27 7.34 -3.59 8.51
C THR A 27 8.11 -4.90 8.76
N THR A 28 7.67 -6.01 8.17
CA THR A 28 8.36 -7.30 8.28
C THR A 28 9.77 -7.23 7.69
N LEU A 29 9.91 -6.64 6.50
CA LEU A 29 11.19 -6.55 5.80
C LEU A 29 12.20 -5.68 6.56
N ILE A 30 11.82 -4.49 7.03
CA ILE A 30 12.75 -3.61 7.75
C ILE A 30 13.21 -4.22 9.08
N ASN A 31 12.34 -4.99 9.76
CA ASN A 31 12.73 -5.70 10.97
C ASN A 31 13.73 -6.81 10.66
N ALA A 32 13.50 -7.60 9.61
CA ALA A 32 14.44 -8.62 9.17
C ALA A 32 15.81 -8.04 8.80
N VAL A 33 15.84 -6.90 8.11
CA VAL A 33 17.11 -6.21 7.78
C VAL A 33 17.86 -5.79 9.05
N LYS A 34 17.15 -5.20 10.03
CA LYS A 34 17.75 -4.80 11.31
C LYS A 34 18.31 -5.98 12.10
N ASP A 35 17.61 -7.11 12.09
CA ASP A 35 18.06 -8.32 12.77
C ASP A 35 19.35 -8.87 12.15
N VAL A 36 19.45 -8.84 10.81
CA VAL A 36 20.68 -9.26 10.12
C VAL A 36 21.81 -8.25 10.31
N ASP A 37 21.53 -6.94 10.32
CA ASP A 37 22.53 -5.90 10.63
C ASP A 37 23.17 -6.16 12.01
N ALA A 38 22.37 -6.47 13.03
CA ALA A 38 22.88 -6.80 14.36
C ALA A 38 23.75 -8.08 14.37
N ASN A 39 23.32 -9.11 13.62
CA ASN A 39 24.12 -10.35 13.46
C ASN A 39 25.44 -10.09 12.72
N MET A 40 25.43 -9.19 11.74
CA MET A 40 26.61 -8.81 10.96
C MET A 40 27.64 -8.05 11.79
N GLU A 41 27.20 -7.17 12.68
CA GLU A 41 28.07 -6.49 13.62
C GLU A 41 28.80 -7.49 14.55
N PHE A 42 28.06 -8.47 15.07
CA PHE A 42 28.63 -9.54 15.88
C PHE A 42 29.63 -10.43 15.11
N LEU A 43 29.28 -10.82 13.88
CA LEU A 43 30.13 -11.65 13.01
C LEU A 43 31.45 -10.94 12.67
N GLN A 44 31.40 -9.66 12.33
CA GLN A 44 32.61 -8.89 12.00
C GLN A 44 33.56 -8.72 13.19
N GLY A 45 33.04 -8.74 14.42
CA GLY A 45 33.87 -8.73 15.64
C GLY A 45 34.62 -10.04 15.90
N THR A 46 34.14 -11.17 15.37
CA THR A 46 34.67 -12.52 15.71
C THR A 46 35.31 -13.24 14.53
N TRP A 47 35.02 -12.86 13.29
CA TRP A 47 35.49 -13.49 12.08
C TRP A 47 36.15 -12.49 11.13
N GLN A 48 37.48 -12.47 11.11
CA GLN A 48 38.27 -11.64 10.19
C GLN A 48 38.99 -12.50 9.16
N SER A 49 38.45 -12.55 7.94
CA SER A 49 39.04 -13.25 6.80
C SER A 49 38.61 -12.63 5.47
N ALA A 50 39.23 -13.07 4.36
CA ALA A 50 38.78 -12.68 3.02
C ALA A 50 37.32 -13.11 2.74
N ALA A 51 36.91 -14.27 3.24
CA ALA A 51 35.52 -14.73 3.15
C ALA A 51 34.56 -13.87 3.98
N ALA A 52 34.99 -13.41 5.17
CA ALA A 52 34.20 -12.48 5.98
C ALA A 52 33.99 -11.14 5.26
N THR A 53 35.03 -10.64 4.58
CA THR A 53 34.95 -9.40 3.80
C THR A 53 33.98 -9.54 2.63
N ALA A 54 34.06 -10.65 1.88
CA ALA A 54 33.14 -10.93 0.78
C ALA A 54 31.69 -11.07 1.28
N TYR A 55 31.49 -11.74 2.42
CA TYR A 55 30.17 -11.86 3.04
C TYR A 55 29.59 -10.51 3.46
N ALA A 56 30.41 -9.63 4.07
CA ALA A 56 30.00 -8.27 4.41
C ALA A 56 29.63 -7.42 3.19
N GLY A 57 30.39 -7.54 2.09
CA GLY A 57 30.05 -6.89 0.83
C GLY A 57 28.73 -7.38 0.26
N GLY A 58 28.50 -8.71 0.25
CA GLY A 58 27.23 -9.29 -0.19
C GLY A 58 26.04 -8.90 0.70
N TRP A 59 26.27 -8.75 2.01
CA TRP A 59 25.24 -8.23 2.91
C TRP A 59 24.87 -6.77 2.59
N GLU A 60 25.85 -5.89 2.35
CA GLU A 60 25.57 -4.49 2.02
C GLU A 60 24.76 -4.35 0.73
N GLU A 61 25.07 -5.18 -0.28
CA GLU A 61 24.32 -5.25 -1.53
C GLU A 61 22.87 -5.71 -1.28
N ALA A 62 22.67 -6.78 -0.50
CA ALA A 62 21.35 -7.26 -0.12
C ALA A 62 20.55 -6.23 0.67
N ARG A 63 21.21 -5.52 1.59
CA ARG A 63 20.62 -4.44 2.40
C ARG A 63 20.17 -3.28 1.53
N THR A 64 20.98 -2.89 0.55
CA THR A 64 20.61 -1.84 -0.42
C THR A 64 19.37 -2.25 -1.20
N GLY A 65 19.34 -3.45 -1.78
CA GLY A 65 18.15 -3.95 -2.49
C GLY A 65 16.91 -4.05 -1.60
N ALA A 66 17.06 -4.41 -0.32
CA ALA A 66 15.95 -4.43 0.62
C ALA A 66 15.38 -3.02 0.89
N LEU A 67 16.22 -1.99 0.93
CA LEU A 67 15.77 -0.60 1.07
C LEU A 67 15.01 -0.12 -0.17
N GLU A 68 15.43 -0.50 -1.37
CA GLU A 68 14.69 -0.20 -2.62
C GLU A 68 13.31 -0.87 -2.64
N VAL A 69 13.22 -2.11 -2.15
CA VAL A 69 11.93 -2.81 -2.01
C VAL A 69 11.05 -2.12 -0.95
N LEU A 70 11.63 -1.66 0.16
CA LEU A 70 10.90 -0.92 1.19
C LEU A 70 10.30 0.39 0.68
N GLU A 71 11.06 1.14 -0.12
CA GLU A 71 10.58 2.35 -0.79
C GLU A 71 9.40 2.01 -1.70
N SER A 72 9.56 1.00 -2.57
CA SER A 72 8.51 0.57 -3.49
C SER A 72 7.23 0.10 -2.77
N LEU A 73 7.37 -0.58 -1.62
CA LEU A 73 6.24 -0.98 -0.79
C LEU A 73 5.54 0.23 -0.15
N GLY A 74 6.30 1.24 0.26
CA GLY A 74 5.78 2.51 0.75
C GLY A 74 4.97 3.22 -0.32
N ASP A 75 5.52 3.37 -1.53
CA ASP A 75 4.87 4.01 -2.66
C ASP A 75 3.55 3.31 -3.03
N MET A 76 3.55 1.97 -3.06
CA MET A 76 2.34 1.18 -3.33
C MET A 76 1.27 1.37 -2.25
N ALA A 77 1.67 1.40 -0.97
CA ALA A 77 0.75 1.61 0.14
C ALA A 77 0.13 3.03 0.12
N GLU A 78 0.96 4.05 -0.12
CA GLU A 78 0.51 5.44 -0.24
C GLU A 78 -0.45 5.61 -1.42
N LEU A 79 -0.06 5.14 -2.61
CA LEU A 79 -0.84 5.28 -3.82
C LEU A 79 -2.23 4.65 -3.69
N MET A 80 -2.31 3.44 -3.13
CA MET A 80 -3.60 2.77 -2.92
C MET A 80 -4.41 3.39 -1.78
N GLY A 81 -3.75 3.90 -0.74
CA GLY A 81 -4.41 4.64 0.33
C GLY A 81 -5.07 5.93 -0.17
N VAL A 82 -4.35 6.73 -0.95
CA VAL A 82 -4.85 7.99 -1.54
C VAL A 82 -5.99 7.71 -2.51
N GLN A 83 -5.79 6.82 -3.48
CA GLN A 83 -6.85 6.51 -4.45
C GLN A 83 -8.09 5.91 -3.78
N GLY A 84 -7.93 5.09 -2.74
CA GLY A 84 -9.05 4.54 -1.97
C GLY A 84 -9.92 5.63 -1.32
N MET A 85 -9.29 6.68 -0.76
CA MET A 85 -10.00 7.83 -0.20
C MET A 85 -10.73 8.65 -1.27
N ASP A 86 -10.09 8.88 -2.43
CA ASP A 86 -10.69 9.63 -3.53
C ASP A 86 -11.94 8.94 -4.11
N PHE A 87 -11.89 7.59 -4.25
CA PHE A 87 -13.05 6.81 -4.68
C PHE A 87 -14.19 6.85 -3.66
N GLN A 88 -13.90 6.75 -2.37
CA GLN A 88 -14.93 6.87 -1.32
C GLN A 88 -15.59 8.25 -1.32
N GLY A 89 -14.81 9.32 -1.49
CA GLY A 89 -15.33 10.68 -1.58
C GLY A 89 -16.26 10.85 -2.77
N THR A 90 -15.82 10.42 -3.95
CA THR A 90 -16.61 10.51 -5.19
C THR A 90 -17.93 9.73 -5.09
N ASP A 91 -17.92 8.53 -4.50
CA ASP A 91 -19.13 7.71 -4.32
C ASP A 91 -20.10 8.34 -3.32
N SER A 92 -19.58 8.88 -2.21
CA SER A 92 -20.38 9.59 -1.21
C SER A 92 -21.05 10.84 -1.80
N ASP A 93 -20.31 11.62 -2.60
CA ASP A 93 -20.82 12.82 -3.26
C ASP A 93 -21.92 12.46 -4.26
N LEU A 94 -21.68 11.45 -5.11
CA LEU A 94 -22.66 10.97 -6.09
C LEU A 94 -23.93 10.43 -5.41
N SER A 95 -23.77 9.69 -4.31
CA SER A 95 -24.88 9.15 -3.51
C SER A 95 -25.71 10.29 -2.89
N GLY A 96 -25.05 11.33 -2.38
CA GLY A 96 -25.68 12.55 -1.88
C GLY A 96 -26.49 13.27 -2.96
N ASP A 97 -25.88 13.53 -4.11
CA ASP A 97 -26.54 14.16 -5.26
C ASP A 97 -27.75 13.36 -5.74
N LEU A 98 -27.63 12.02 -5.78
CA LEU A 98 -28.75 11.14 -6.16
C LEU A 98 -29.88 11.20 -5.14
N ALA A 99 -29.56 11.22 -3.84
CA ALA A 99 -30.55 11.36 -2.77
C ALA A 99 -31.28 12.71 -2.85
N ASP A 100 -30.56 13.79 -3.12
CA ASP A 100 -31.12 15.13 -3.30
C ASP A 100 -32.02 15.22 -4.53
N HIS A 101 -31.61 14.63 -5.66
CA HIS A 101 -32.43 14.57 -6.87
C HIS A 101 -33.70 13.73 -6.66
N ALA A 102 -33.59 12.61 -5.96
CA ALA A 102 -34.74 11.78 -5.59
C ALA A 102 -35.70 12.50 -4.63
N ALA A 103 -35.18 13.27 -3.68
CA ALA A 103 -35.99 14.10 -2.77
C ALA A 103 -36.71 15.23 -3.51
N ALA A 104 -36.09 15.83 -4.52
CA ALA A 104 -36.72 16.84 -5.39
C ALA A 104 -37.79 16.24 -6.32
N ALA A 105 -37.62 14.98 -6.73
CA ALA A 105 -38.58 14.24 -7.56
C ALA A 105 -39.76 13.65 -6.77
N ALA A 106 -39.70 13.59 -5.44
CA ALA A 106 -40.80 13.12 -4.60
C ALA A 106 -42.00 14.08 -4.68
N PRO A 107 -43.20 13.61 -5.11
CA PRO A 107 -44.37 14.47 -5.29
C PRO A 107 -44.82 15.07 -3.96
N SER A 108 -45.26 16.33 -3.97
CA SER A 108 -45.64 17.14 -2.79
C SER A 108 -46.82 16.61 -1.97
N SER A 109 -47.36 15.44 -2.30
CA SER A 109 -48.51 14.78 -1.66
C SER A 109 -48.19 13.95 -0.40
N LEU A 110 -46.95 13.93 0.08
CA LEU A 110 -46.54 13.24 1.31
C LEU A 110 -46.11 14.17 2.46
N ARG A 111 -46.44 15.46 2.39
CA ARG A 111 -46.27 16.42 3.51
C ARG A 111 -47.63 16.80 4.08
N LEU A 112 -48.13 16.00 5.01
CA LEU A 112 -49.25 16.30 5.91
C LEU A 112 -48.86 15.91 7.33
#